data_AF-A0AAN8T2B7-F1
#
_entry.id   AF-A0AAN8T2B7-F1
#
_cell.length_a   1.000
_cell.length_b   1.000
_cell.length_c   1.000
_cell.angle_alpha   90.00
_cell.angle_beta   90.00
_cell.angle_gamma   90.00
#
_symmetry.space_group_name_H-M   'P 1'
#
loop_
_entity.id
_entity.type
_entity.pdbx_description
1 polymer ?
#
loop_
_entity_poly.entity_id
_entity_poly.type
_entity_poly.pdbx_seq_one_letter_code
_entity_poly.pdbx_strand_id
1 'polypeptide(L)' 'MTMLNIDTLEKDDKILRAAMLKKRYANVIMKSQKQVLGKVFDEKKYEEKGRIVGEAVARRKSKVAGKR' A
#
# COMPACT_ATOMS: atom_id res chain seq x y z
N MET A 1 -17.85 -14.59 -19.55
CA MET A 1 -17.72 -13.58 -18.48
C MET A 1 -16.32 -13.72 -17.87
N THR A 2 -15.32 -13.01 -18.40
CA THR A 2 -13.99 -12.99 -17.78
C THR A 2 -14.08 -12.16 -16.50
N MET A 3 -14.16 -12.82 -15.34
CA MET A 3 -13.80 -12.18 -14.07
C MET A 3 -12.38 -11.64 -14.25
N LEU A 4 -12.27 -10.33 -14.43
CA LEU A 4 -11.00 -9.63 -14.42
C LEU A 4 -10.44 -9.77 -13.00
N ASN A 5 -9.65 -10.83 -12.82
CA ASN A 5 -8.93 -11.10 -11.59
C ASN A 5 -8.16 -9.83 -11.24
N ILE A 6 -8.40 -9.31 -10.04
CA ILE A 6 -7.66 -8.18 -9.50
C ILE A 6 -6.16 -8.45 -9.70
N ASP A 7 -5.71 -9.68 -9.45
CA ASP A 7 -4.34 -10.18 -9.68
C ASP A 7 -3.74 -9.89 -11.07
N THR A 8 -4.55 -9.83 -12.14
CA THR A 8 -4.08 -9.45 -13.49
C THR A 8 -3.93 -7.93 -13.62
N LEU A 9 -4.87 -7.14 -13.10
CA LEU A 9 -4.79 -5.67 -13.03
C LEU A 9 -3.61 -5.20 -12.16
N GLU A 10 -3.27 -5.95 -11.11
CA GLU A 10 -2.12 -5.68 -10.24
C GLU A 10 -0.77 -5.92 -10.93
N LYS A 11 -0.71 -6.71 -12.02
CA LYS A 11 0.53 -6.95 -12.77
C LYS A 11 0.80 -5.85 -13.80
N ASP A 12 -0.24 -5.26 -14.37
CA ASP A 12 -0.13 -4.31 -15.47
C ASP A 12 0.15 -2.87 -15.00
N ASP A 13 -0.42 -2.45 -13.86
CA ASP A 13 -0.09 -1.16 -13.24
C ASP A 13 1.03 -1.32 -12.19
N LYS A 14 2.28 -1.17 -12.65
CA LYS A 14 3.49 -1.24 -11.81
C LYS A 14 3.43 -0.33 -10.58
N ILE A 15 2.76 0.83 -10.69
CA ILE A 15 2.63 1.81 -9.60
C ILE A 15 1.64 1.28 -8.55
N LEU A 16 0.49 0.76 -9.00
CA LEU A 16 -0.49 0.13 -8.12
C LEU A 16 0.11 -1.08 -7.39
N ARG A 17 0.84 -1.94 -8.11
CA ARG A 17 1.55 -3.09 -7.55
C ARG A 17 2.51 -2.69 -6.43
N ALA A 18 3.37 -1.71 -6.70
CA ALA A 18 4.34 -1.22 -5.72
C ALA A 18 3.65 -0.63 -4.48
N ALA A 19 2.57 0.12 -4.66
CA ALA A 19 1.81 0.69 -3.54
C ALA A 19 1.15 -0.39 -2.67
N MET A 20 0.60 -1.45 -3.27
CA MET A 20 0.02 -2.56 -2.52
C MET A 20 1.06 -3.41 -1.80
N LEU A 21 2.23 -3.63 -2.41
CA LEU A 21 3.36 -4.26 -1.72
C LEU A 21 3.78 -3.45 -0.49
N LYS A 22 3.92 -2.12 -0.64
CA LYS A 22 4.19 -1.23 0.50
C LYS A 22 3.13 -1.35 1.59
N LYS A 23 1.84 -1.39 1.21
CA LYS A 23 0.73 -1.60 2.16
C LYS A 23 0.84 -2.96 2.87
N ARG A 24 1.12 -4.03 2.13
CA ARG A 24 1.22 -5.40 2.65
C ARG A 24 2.35 -5.55 3.67
N TYR A 25 3.49 -4.90 3.42
CA TYR A 25 4.65 -4.96 4.30
C TYR A 25 4.70 -3.82 5.33
N ALA A 26 3.73 -2.90 5.35
CA ALA A 26 3.74 -1.75 6.26
C ALA A 26 3.87 -2.17 7.73
N ASN A 27 3.13 -3.19 8.16
CA ASN A 27 3.19 -3.69 9.54
C ASN A 27 4.55 -4.29 9.89
N VAL A 28 5.18 -5.01 8.95
CA VAL A 28 6.51 -5.59 9.16
C VAL A 28 7.54 -4.48 9.27
N ILE A 29 7.51 -3.52 8.34
CA ILE A 29 8.40 -2.36 8.35
C ILE A 29 8.25 -1.58 9.66
N MET A 30 7.01 -1.33 10.10
CA MET A 30 6.72 -0.60 11.35
C MET A 30 7.31 -1.32 12.57
N LYS A 31 7.09 -2.64 12.68
CA LYS A 31 7.64 -3.45 13.78
C LYS A 31 9.17 -3.45 13.77
N SER A 32 9.78 -3.65 12.60
CA SER A 32 11.25 -3.63 12.46
C SER A 32 11.82 -2.25 12.84
N GLN A 33 11.18 -1.16 12.41
CA GLN A 33 11.61 0.20 12.75
C GLN A 33 11.44 0.47 14.24
N LYS A 34 10.35 0.03 14.87
CA LYS A 34 10.14 0.13 16.32
C LYS A 34 11.19 -0.66 17.11
N GLN A 35 11.61 -1.82 16.61
CA GLN A 35 12.67 -2.62 17.22
C GLN A 35 14.04 -1.93 17.13
N VAL A 36 14.37 -1.33 15.99
CA VAL A 36 15.68 -0.65 15.78
C VAL A 36 15.73 0.69 16.52
N LEU A 37 14.66 1.48 16.46
CA LEU A 37 14.62 2.84 16.98
C LEU A 37 14.18 2.91 18.45
N GLY A 38 13.49 1.88 18.98
CA GLY A 38 13.06 1.83 20.37
C GLY A 38 12.27 3.08 20.78
N LYS A 39 12.79 3.82 21.77
CA LYS A 39 12.12 5.01 22.35
C LYS A 39 12.03 6.22 21.41
N VAL A 40 12.88 6.31 20.38
CA VAL A 40 12.82 7.41 19.39
C VAL A 40 11.91 7.09 18.21
N PHE A 41 11.24 5.94 18.24
CA PHE A 41 10.28 5.55 17.21
C PHE A 41 9.01 6.43 17.27
N ASP A 42 8.76 7.17 16.19
CA ASP A 42 7.55 7.98 16.03
C ASP A 42 6.43 7.14 15.40
N GLU A 43 5.61 6.54 16.26
CA GLU A 43 4.49 5.68 15.85
C GLU A 43 3.44 6.44 15.04
N LYS A 44 3.09 7.66 15.45
CA LYS A 44 2.10 8.51 14.76
C LYS A 44 2.51 8.81 13.32
N LYS A 45 3.80 9.08 13.09
CA LYS A 45 4.32 9.32 11.74
C LYS A 45 4.23 8.09 10.84
N TYR A 46 4.40 6.90 11.38
CA TYR A 46 4.27 5.66 10.61
C TYR A 46 2.82 5.27 10.35
N GLU A 47 1.92 5.53 11.29
CA GLU A 47 0.47 5.40 11.08
C GLU A 47 -0.02 6.32 9.96
N GLU A 48 0.40 7.60 9.98
CA GLU A 48 0.03 8.56 8.95
C GLU A 48 0.54 8.15 7.56
N LYS A 49 1.78 7.65 7.48
CA LYS A 49 2.32 7.08 6.24
C LYS A 49 1.48 5.88 5.75
N GLY A 50 1.04 5.02 6.67
CA GLY A 50 0.16 3.90 6.35
C GLY A 50 -1.17 4.35 5.77
N ARG A 51 -1.78 5.39 6.34
CA ARG A 51 -3.02 6.01 5.88
C ARG A 51 -2.88 6.57 4.46
N ILE A 52 -1.83 7.37 4.21
CA ILE A 52 -1.53 7.96 2.89
C ILE A 52 -1.37 6.87 1.83
N VAL A 53 -0.64 5.78 2.13
CA VAL A 53 -0.48 4.65 1.20
C VAL A 53 -1.82 3.97 0.94
N GLY A 54 -2.65 3.79 1.97
CA GLY A 54 -4.01 3.24 1.84
C GLY A 54 -4.88 4.06 0.89
N GLU A 55 -4.90 5.38 1.05
CA GLU A 55 -5.64 6.31 0.18
C GLU A 55 -5.10 6.31 -1.25
N ALA A 56 -3.78 6.28 -1.42
CA ALA A 56 -3.15 6.23 -2.73
C ALA A 56 -3.52 4.95 -3.49
N VAL A 57 -3.54 3.80 -2.81
CA VAL A 57 -4.00 2.53 -3.38
C VAL A 57 -5.47 2.60 -3.77
N ALA A 58 -6.35 3.09 -2.89
CA ALA A 58 -7.78 3.18 -3.17
C ALA A 58 -8.05 4.08 -4.39
N ARG A 59 -7.44 5.28 -4.41
CA ARG A 59 -7.57 6.25 -5.50
C ARG A 59 -7.07 5.68 -6.83
N ARG A 60 -5.96 4.94 -6.82
CA ARG A 60 -5.41 4.31 -8.03
C ARG A 60 -6.28 3.17 -8.52
N LYS A 61 -6.82 2.32 -7.62
CA LYS A 61 -7.80 1.29 -7.97
C LYS A 61 -9.02 1.89 -8.67
N SER A 62 -9.59 2.98 -8.14
CA SER A 62 -10.72 3.68 -8.77
C SER A 62 -10.37 4.25 -10.15
N LYS A 63 -9.18 4.83 -10.32
CA LYS A 63 -8.73 5.34 -11.62
C LYS A 63 -8.52 4.25 -12.67
N VAL A 64 -8.00 3.10 -12.27
CA VAL A 64 -7.81 1.96 -13.19
C VAL A 64 -9.17 1.32 -13.52
N ALA A 65 -10.12 1.31 -12.58
CA ALA A 65 -11.47 0.81 -12.81
C ALA A 65 -12.31 1.72 -13.73
N GLY A 66 -12.20 3.05 -13.61
CA GLY A 66 -12.96 4.03 -14.41
C GLY A 66 -12.34 4.42 -15.75
N LYS A 67 -11.21 3.82 -16.14
CA LYS A 67 -10.56 4.03 -17.44
C LYS A 67 -11.11 3.09 -18.54
N ARG A 68 -12.23 2.42 -18.26
CA ARG A 68 -12.92 1.45 -19.11
C ARG A 68 -14.30 1.97 -19.46
#